data_AF-A0A7S2UVC9-F1
#
_entry.id   AF-A0A7S2UVC9-F1
#
_cell.length_a   1.000
_cell.length_b   1.000
_cell.length_c   1.000
_cell.angle_alpha   90.00
_cell.angle_beta   90.00
_cell.angle_gamma   90.00
#
_symmetry.space_group_name_H-M   'P 1'
#
loop_
_entity.id
_entity.type
_entity.pdbx_description
1 polymer ?
#
loop_
_entity_poly.entity_id
_entity_poly.type
_entity_poly.pdbx_seq_one_letter_code
_entity_poly.pdbx_strand_id
1 'polypeptide(L)'
;HFMQELGTDPEGAGYMRVGYNSLAACASINHLHFQAWLYERSLPLEVATQRPVSLKGNDNTKTAADQTGVQVFEVENYPIKSLVFKVEGVEVKKAASVVWRCVGALVEHNVPHSLVMNESHVFVLPRQPQQAMS
;
A
#
# COMPACT_ATOMS: atom_id res chain seq x y z
N HIS A 1 -5.43 15.04 -27.17
CA HIS A 1 -5.37 16.15 -26.20
C HIS A 1 -5.42 15.70 -24.72
N PHE A 2 -5.55 14.40 -24.39
CA PHE A 2 -5.60 13.90 -23.00
C PHE A 2 -4.31 13.14 -22.57
N MET A 3 -3.34 12.98 -23.47
CA MET A 3 -2.09 12.25 -23.24
C MET A 3 -0.90 13.19 -22.89
N GLN A 4 -1.15 14.50 -22.76
CA GLN A 4 -0.12 15.53 -22.52
C GLN A 4 -0.05 16.02 -21.07
N GLU A 5 -0.91 15.54 -20.16
CA GLU A 5 -0.95 15.96 -18.75
C GLU A 5 -0.30 14.98 -17.77
N LEU A 6 0.18 13.83 -18.23
CA LEU A 6 1.00 12.95 -17.40
C LEU A 6 2.43 13.45 -17.44
N GLY A 7 2.74 14.35 -16.49
CA GLY A 7 4.07 14.92 -16.28
C GLY A 7 5.16 13.87 -16.44
N THR A 8 6.10 14.16 -17.34
CA THR A 8 7.36 13.46 -17.41
C THR A 8 8.16 13.79 -16.16
N ASP A 9 8.45 12.77 -15.37
CA ASP A 9 9.40 12.88 -14.28
C ASP A 9 10.79 13.21 -14.85
N PRO A 10 11.45 14.30 -14.42
CA PRO A 10 12.66 14.82 -15.07
C PRO A 10 13.91 13.92 -15.02
N GLU A 11 13.88 12.74 -14.39
CA GLU A 11 15.10 11.91 -14.22
C GLU A 11 15.12 10.56 -14.97
N GLY A 12 14.07 10.17 -15.71
CA GLY A 12 14.11 8.97 -16.56
C GLY A 12 14.38 7.63 -15.82
N ALA A 13 14.46 7.65 -14.49
CA ALA A 13 14.53 6.46 -13.66
C ALA A 13 13.09 6.00 -13.39
N GLY A 14 12.66 4.92 -14.04
CA GLY A 14 11.38 4.33 -13.71
C GLY A 14 11.29 4.00 -12.21
N TYR A 15 10.09 4.08 -11.66
CA TYR A 15 9.87 3.74 -10.26
C TYR A 15 9.83 2.21 -10.14
N MET A 16 10.84 1.63 -9.49
CA MET A 16 10.82 0.22 -9.14
C MET A 16 9.75 -0.03 -8.08
N ARG A 17 8.94 -1.06 -8.30
CA ARG A 17 7.87 -1.45 -7.38
C ARG A 17 7.92 -2.93 -7.11
N VAL A 18 7.50 -3.29 -5.91
CA VAL A 18 7.31 -4.68 -5.50
C VAL A 18 5.85 -4.88 -5.14
N GLY A 19 5.23 -5.92 -5.68
CA GLY A 19 3.85 -6.32 -5.43
C GLY A 19 3.77 -7.69 -4.77
N TYR A 20 2.70 -7.88 -4.02
CA TYR A 20 2.31 -9.17 -3.46
C TYR A 20 0.79 -9.29 -3.51
N ASN A 21 0.29 -10.49 -3.79
CA ASN A 21 -1.13 -10.82 -3.71
C ASN A 21 -1.30 -11.99 -2.74
N SER A 22 -2.17 -11.83 -1.75
CA SER A 22 -2.55 -12.93 -0.88
C SER A 22 -3.39 -13.97 -1.62
N LEU A 23 -3.65 -15.11 -0.95
CA LEU A 23 -4.61 -16.10 -1.44
C LEU A 23 -5.96 -15.44 -1.75
N ALA A 24 -6.57 -15.82 -2.88
CA ALA A 24 -7.82 -15.25 -3.42
C ALA A 24 -7.79 -13.76 -3.84
N ALA A 25 -6.63 -13.09 -3.82
CA ALA A 25 -6.42 -11.75 -4.36
C ALA A 25 -5.82 -11.77 -5.78
N CYS A 26 -6.33 -12.65 -6.66
CA CYS A 26 -5.75 -12.91 -7.99
C CYS A 26 -4.33 -13.52 -7.96
N ALA A 27 -3.95 -14.22 -6.89
CA ALA A 27 -2.71 -15.00 -6.87
C ALA A 27 -2.79 -16.15 -7.88
N SER A 28 -1.92 -16.14 -8.89
CA SER A 28 -1.82 -17.19 -9.92
C SER A 28 -1.09 -18.44 -9.43
N ILE A 29 -0.41 -18.36 -8.27
CA ILE A 29 0.38 -19.46 -7.71
C ILE A 29 0.13 -19.55 -6.19
N ASN A 30 -0.06 -20.78 -5.69
CA ASN A 30 -0.39 -21.08 -4.29
C ASN A 30 0.85 -21.12 -3.36
N HIS A 31 1.92 -20.39 -3.70
CA HIS A 31 3.06 -20.18 -2.82
C HIS A 31 3.36 -18.68 -2.70
N LEU A 32 3.93 -18.29 -1.56
CA LEU A 32 4.36 -16.92 -1.31
C LEU A 32 5.35 -16.48 -2.39
N HIS A 33 4.99 -15.49 -3.19
CA HIS A 33 5.86 -14.89 -4.19
C HIS A 33 5.65 -13.38 -4.23
N PHE A 34 6.72 -12.66 -4.55
CA PHE A 34 6.70 -11.23 -4.81
C PHE A 34 6.96 -10.99 -6.29
N GLN A 35 6.35 -9.95 -6.83
CA GLN A 35 6.51 -9.52 -8.21
C GLN A 35 7.23 -8.18 -8.18
N ALA A 36 8.26 -7.98 -9.00
CA ALA A 36 8.91 -6.70 -9.12
C ALA A 36 8.81 -6.19 -10.56
N TRP A 37 8.58 -4.89 -10.72
CA TRP A 37 8.52 -4.27 -12.04
C TRP A 37 9.03 -2.84 -12.01
N LEU A 38 9.54 -2.39 -13.16
CA LEU A 38 9.93 -1.01 -13.41
C LEU A 38 8.84 -0.36 -14.26
N TYR A 39 8.32 0.78 -13.83
CA TYR A 39 7.33 1.52 -14.62
C TYR A 39 7.58 3.02 -14.51
N GLU A 40 7.70 3.66 -15.67
CA GLU A 40 8.16 5.04 -15.85
C GLU A 40 7.17 6.11 -15.40
N ARG A 41 5.94 5.73 -15.03
CA ARG A 41 4.91 6.66 -14.56
C ARG A 41 4.50 6.32 -13.14
N SER A 42 4.01 7.31 -12.41
CA SER A 42 3.34 7.09 -11.14
C SER A 42 2.09 6.23 -11.35
N LEU A 43 1.82 5.30 -10.44
CA LEU A 43 0.56 4.57 -10.45
C LEU A 43 -0.58 5.51 -10.04
N PRO A 44 -1.80 5.32 -10.55
CA PRO A 44 -2.96 6.11 -10.11
C PRO A 44 -3.16 6.08 -8.58
N LEU A 45 -2.79 4.97 -7.93
CA LEU A 45 -2.82 4.81 -6.48
C LEU A 45 -1.81 5.71 -5.74
N GLU A 46 -0.64 5.96 -6.34
CA GLU A 46 0.42 6.77 -5.73
C GLU A 46 0.09 8.27 -5.73
N VAL A 47 -0.68 8.71 -6.73
CA VAL A 47 -1.10 10.10 -6.90
C VAL A 47 -2.53 10.38 -6.41
N ALA A 48 -3.23 9.35 -5.91
CA ALA A 48 -4.57 9.50 -5.36
C ALA A 48 -4.55 10.38 -4.10
N THR A 49 -5.65 11.10 -3.85
CA THR A 49 -5.80 11.92 -2.64
C THR A 49 -5.72 11.05 -1.40
N GLN A 50 -5.01 11.52 -0.37
CA GLN A 50 -4.76 10.78 0.86
C GLN A 50 -5.18 11.60 2.07
N ARG A 51 -5.87 10.96 3.02
CA ARG A 51 -6.24 11.56 4.30
C ARG A 51 -5.51 10.88 5.45
N PRO A 52 -4.87 11.64 6.37
CA PRO A 52 -4.20 11.05 7.53
C PRO A 52 -5.17 10.22 8.37
N VAL A 53 -4.74 9.02 8.77
CA VAL A 53 -5.48 8.19 9.72
C VAL A 53 -5.11 8.62 11.13
N SER A 54 -6.09 9.19 11.84
CA SER A 54 -5.94 9.43 13.27
C SER A 54 -6.09 8.11 14.02
N LEU A 55 -4.97 7.46 14.38
CA LEU A 55 -5.01 6.36 15.34
C LEU A 55 -5.26 6.95 16.73
N LYS A 56 -6.50 6.87 17.21
CA LYS A 56 -6.82 7.17 18.61
C LYS A 56 -6.26 6.04 19.47
N GLY A 57 -5.12 6.26 20.13
CA GLY A 57 -4.70 5.44 21.25
C GLY A 57 -5.58 5.71 22.48
N ASN A 58 -5.50 4.85 23.51
CA ASN A 58 -6.08 5.10 24.83
C ASN A 58 -5.57 6.39 25.51
N ASP A 59 -4.55 7.02 24.92
CA ASP A 59 -4.05 8.33 25.27
C ASP A 59 -4.31 9.26 24.08
N ASN A 60 -5.27 10.19 24.24
CA ASN A 60 -5.84 11.04 23.18
C ASN A 60 -4.86 12.06 22.55
N THR A 61 -3.54 11.89 22.75
CA THR A 61 -2.52 12.90 22.45
C THR A 61 -1.45 12.44 21.45
N LYS A 62 -1.40 11.15 21.05
CA LYS A 62 -0.34 10.62 20.18
C LYS A 62 -0.90 9.81 19.01
N THR A 63 -0.44 10.14 17.80
CA THR A 63 -0.71 9.42 16.56
C THR A 63 0.24 8.23 16.38
N ALA A 64 -0.04 7.35 15.40
CA ALA A 64 0.86 6.27 14.99
C ALA A 64 2.28 6.76 14.68
N ALA A 65 2.36 7.92 14.03
CA ALA A 65 3.59 8.55 13.61
C ALA A 65 4.43 9.00 14.83
N ASP A 66 3.77 9.50 15.88
CA ASP A 66 4.45 10.02 17.08
C ASP A 66 5.18 8.94 17.89
N GLN A 67 4.80 7.67 17.72
CA GLN A 67 5.44 6.53 18.41
C GLN A 67 6.40 5.75 17.52
N THR A 68 6.16 5.71 16.20
CA THR A 68 6.86 4.78 15.29
C THR A 68 7.61 5.46 14.16
N GLY A 69 7.35 6.73 13.88
CA GLY A 69 7.82 7.44 12.70
C GLY A 69 7.03 7.12 11.42
N VAL A 70 6.19 6.08 11.42
CA VAL A 70 5.38 5.68 10.26
C VAL A 70 4.09 6.49 10.23
N GLN A 71 3.90 7.25 9.15
CA GLN A 71 2.64 7.94 8.92
C GLN A 71 1.68 7.04 8.14
N VAL A 72 0.41 7.00 8.58
CA VAL A 72 -0.63 6.16 7.96
C VAL A 72 -1.70 7.05 7.37
N PHE A 73 -2.08 6.78 6.13
CA PHE A 73 -3.11 7.49 5.39
C PHE A 73 -4.13 6.51 4.82
N GLU A 74 -5.35 6.98 4.62
CA GLU A 74 -6.38 6.32 3.83
C GLU A 74 -6.43 6.99 2.45
N VAL A 75 -6.54 6.18 1.39
CA VAL A 75 -6.74 6.70 0.03
C VAL A 75 -8.20 7.10 -0.15
N GLU A 76 -8.42 8.34 -0.58
CA GLU A 76 -9.73 8.92 -0.85
C GLU A 76 -10.03 8.93 -2.35
N ASN A 77 -11.32 8.95 -2.70
CA ASN A 77 -11.80 9.04 -4.09
C ASN A 77 -11.21 7.98 -5.03
N TYR A 78 -10.84 6.82 -4.48
CA TYR A 78 -10.30 5.69 -5.22
C TYR A 78 -11.24 4.48 -5.12
N PRO A 79 -11.40 3.67 -6.18
CA PRO A 79 -12.37 2.56 -6.18
C PRO A 79 -12.14 1.50 -5.09
N ILE A 80 -10.94 1.45 -4.53
CA ILE A 80 -10.53 0.49 -3.51
C ILE A 80 -10.12 1.25 -2.26
N LYS A 81 -10.81 1.00 -1.14
CA LYS A 81 -10.40 1.50 0.17
C LYS A 81 -9.03 0.91 0.51
N SER A 82 -8.03 1.76 0.60
CA SER A 82 -6.63 1.33 0.74
C SER A 82 -5.95 2.16 1.83
N LEU A 83 -4.99 1.54 2.51
CA LEU A 83 -4.12 2.23 3.46
C LEU A 83 -2.74 2.45 2.84
N VAL A 84 -2.14 3.59 3.14
CA VAL A 84 -0.80 3.97 2.72
C VAL A 84 0.06 4.20 3.96
N PHE A 85 1.17 3.49 4.04
CA PHE A 85 2.17 3.64 5.09
C PHE A 85 3.37 4.35 4.48
N LYS A 86 3.66 5.57 4.94
CA LYS A 86 4.89 6.28 4.57
C LYS A 86 6.01 5.82 5.49
N VAL A 87 7.03 5.23 4.89
CA VAL A 87 8.11 4.50 5.59
C VAL A 87 9.49 5.07 5.29
N GLU A 88 9.58 6.09 4.44
CA GLU A 88 10.84 6.77 4.13
C GLU A 88 11.53 7.27 5.41
N GLY A 89 12.83 6.99 5.54
CA GLY A 89 13.62 7.37 6.72
C GLY A 89 13.28 6.59 8.01
N VAL A 90 12.36 5.63 7.97
CA VAL A 90 12.03 4.77 9.11
C VAL A 90 12.83 3.48 9.03
N GLU A 91 13.33 3.01 10.17
CA GLU A 91 14.03 1.72 10.25
C GLU A 91 13.12 0.57 9.78
N VAL A 92 13.66 -0.32 8.94
CA VAL A 92 12.88 -1.33 8.20
C VAL A 92 12.07 -2.23 9.13
N LYS A 93 12.63 -2.70 10.26
CA LYS A 93 11.89 -3.57 11.19
C LYS A 93 10.74 -2.82 11.86
N LYS A 94 10.92 -1.55 12.24
CA LYS A 94 9.83 -0.71 12.74
C LYS A 94 8.73 -0.52 11.70
N ALA A 95 9.09 -0.14 10.47
CA ALA A 95 8.16 0.00 9.37
C ALA A 95 7.36 -1.30 9.12
N ALA A 96 8.08 -2.43 9.00
CA ALA A 96 7.50 -3.75 8.81
C ALA A 96 6.57 -4.14 9.96
N SER A 97 6.92 -3.85 11.21
CA SER A 97 6.07 -4.13 12.36
C SER A 97 4.76 -3.35 12.33
N VAL A 98 4.76 -2.10 11.87
CA VAL A 98 3.54 -1.29 11.76
C VAL A 98 2.67 -1.79 10.62
N VAL A 99 3.25 -2.03 9.44
CA VAL A 99 2.55 -2.60 8.28
C VAL A 99 1.94 -3.96 8.64
N TRP A 100 2.69 -4.81 9.36
CA TRP A 100 2.25 -6.14 9.77
C TRP A 100 1.03 -6.11 10.69
N ARG A 101 0.82 -5.08 11.51
CA ARG A 101 -0.42 -4.98 12.31
C ARG A 101 -1.67 -4.90 11.44
N CYS A 102 -1.58 -4.25 10.28
CA CYS A 102 -2.67 -4.18 9.33
C CYS A 102 -2.78 -5.49 8.52
N VAL A 103 -1.67 -5.95 7.94
CA VAL A 103 -1.64 -7.18 7.13
C VAL A 103 -2.05 -8.40 7.96
N GLY A 104 -1.54 -8.52 9.19
CA GLY A 104 -1.88 -9.58 10.14
C GLY A 104 -3.36 -9.63 10.44
N ALA A 105 -4.01 -8.49 10.68
CA ALA A 105 -5.46 -8.45 10.87
C ALA A 105 -6.22 -8.93 9.62
N LEU A 106 -5.77 -8.55 8.42
CA LEU A 106 -6.38 -9.04 7.17
C LEU A 106 -6.20 -10.56 7.02
N VAL A 107 -5.02 -11.09 7.36
CA VAL A 107 -4.73 -12.53 7.36
C VAL A 107 -5.62 -13.27 8.37
N GLU A 108 -5.69 -12.80 9.62
CA GLU A 108 -6.50 -13.40 10.69
C GLU A 108 -7.99 -13.46 10.33
N HIS A 109 -8.48 -12.44 9.61
CA HIS A 109 -9.87 -12.36 9.16
C HIS A 109 -10.11 -12.99 7.77
N ASN A 110 -9.12 -13.68 7.18
CA ASN A 110 -9.19 -14.26 5.84
C ASN A 110 -9.64 -13.25 4.77
N VAL A 111 -9.22 -11.99 4.89
CA VAL A 111 -9.49 -10.93 3.92
C VAL A 111 -8.40 -10.96 2.84
N PRO A 112 -8.75 -11.25 1.57
CA PRO A 112 -7.80 -11.18 0.48
C PRO A 112 -7.25 -9.76 0.36
N HIS A 113 -5.97 -9.62 0.06
CA HIS A 113 -5.33 -8.32 -0.03
C HIS A 113 -4.14 -8.34 -0.99
N SER A 114 -3.84 -7.17 -1.53
CA SER A 114 -2.64 -6.90 -2.31
C SER A 114 -1.76 -5.91 -1.57
N LEU A 115 -0.45 -6.06 -1.72
CA LEU A 115 0.54 -5.06 -1.33
C LEU A 115 1.17 -4.49 -2.59
N VAL A 116 1.39 -3.18 -2.60
CA VAL A 116 2.27 -2.50 -3.56
C VAL A 116 3.26 -1.70 -2.75
N MET A 117 4.54 -1.79 -3.07
CA MET A 117 5.62 -1.19 -2.29
C MET A 117 6.56 -0.46 -3.24
N ASN A 118 6.99 0.72 -2.85
CA ASN A 118 8.10 1.45 -3.45
C ASN A 118 9.05 1.92 -2.33
N GLU A 119 10.05 2.73 -2.66
CA GLU A 119 11.11 3.14 -1.72
C GLU A 119 10.59 3.88 -0.49
N SER A 120 9.45 4.58 -0.60
CA SER A 120 8.93 5.48 0.44
C SER A 120 7.56 5.07 0.97
N HIS A 121 6.83 4.19 0.28
CA HIS A 121 5.44 3.86 0.58
C HIS A 121 5.17 2.36 0.52
N VAL A 122 4.34 1.89 1.45
CA VAL A 122 3.67 0.59 1.38
C VAL A 122 2.16 0.81 1.30
N PHE A 123 1.57 0.33 0.22
CA PHE A 123 0.13 0.35 -0.02
C PHE A 123 -0.46 -1.00 0.35
N VAL A 124 -1.49 -1.01 1.20
CA VAL A 124 -2.27 -2.20 1.56
C VAL A 124 -3.66 -2.05 0.98
N LEU A 125 -4.03 -2.97 0.08
CA LEU A 125 -5.28 -2.95 -0.64
C LEU A 125 -6.10 -4.20 -0.32
N PRO A 126 -7.06 -4.13 0.62
CA PRO A 126 -8.08 -5.16 0.77
C PRO A 126 -8.82 -5.43 -0.55
N ARG A 127 -9.09 -6.70 -0.83
CA ARG A 127 -9.74 -7.19 -2.04
C ARG A 127 -10.98 -8.00 -1.67
N GLN A 128 -11.94 -8.05 -2.58
CA GLN A 128 -12.98 -9.09 -2.51
C GLN A 128 -12.39 -10.43 -2.97
N PRO A 129 -12.84 -11.57 -2.41
CA PRO A 129 -12.46 -12.87 -2.92
C PRO A 129 -12.77 -12.97 -4.40
N GLN A 130 -11.81 -13.49 -5.17
CA GLN A 130 -12.02 -13.79 -6.57
C GLN A 130 -13.22 -14.75 -6.69
N GLN A 131 -14.29 -14.31 -7.36
CA GLN A 131 -15.40 -15.19 -7.69
C GLN A 131 -14.89 -16.24 -8.68
N ALA A 132 -15.12 -17.52 -8.40
CA ALA A 132 -14.96 -18.54 -9.40
C ALA A 132 -15.90 -18.20 -10.57
N MET A 133 -15.39 -18.15 -11.79
CA MET A 133 -16.25 -18.05 -12.98
C MET A 133 -17.17 -19.28 -12.96
N SER A 134 -18.47 -19.04 -12.75
CA SER A 134 -19.53 -20.04 -12.87
C SER A 134 -19.89 -20.28 -14.33
#